data_AF-A0A173XRE8-F1
#
_entry.id   AF-A0A173XRE8-F1
#
_cell.length_a   1.000
_cell.length_b   1.000
_cell.length_c   1.000
_cell.angle_alpha   90.00
_cell.angle_beta   90.00
_cell.angle_gamma   90.00
#
_symmetry.space_group_name_H-M   'P 1'
#
loop_
_entity.id
_entity.type
_entity.pdbx_description
1 polymer ?
#
loop_
_entity_poly.entity_id
_entity_poly.type
_entity_poly.pdbx_seq_one_letter_code
_entity_poly.pdbx_strand_id
1 'polypeptide(L)'
;MANSREKKTRNVFTEKAALEQEIAALQAKLEEQAAKLADCRREIEDAIVARIKQRDELDALREENRQLRKRLAMYEPPADSAGVHAGDEPPAQDEPPADAAGVPVEDSPAEPARTREEQEFFDSFRIYVVGGTEKWQKKAAEVFPTMHFLGSEKNFDRSALAQADYVIINTNAVSHACTEKAKNAAPKSASIIMTSNNNLHLLQRKLLETIQ
;
A
#
# COMPACT_ATOMS: atom_id res chain seq x y z
N MET A 1 -17.37 68.64 21.54
CA MET A 1 -16.41 67.76 20.83
C MET A 1 -15.80 66.64 21.69
N ALA A 2 -15.60 66.80 23.02
CA ALA A 2 -14.94 65.80 23.89
C ALA A 2 -15.46 64.36 23.74
N ASN A 3 -16.78 64.17 23.87
CA ASN A 3 -17.50 62.89 23.86
C ASN A 3 -17.26 62.01 22.60
N SER A 4 -16.79 62.59 21.49
CA SER A 4 -16.42 61.83 20.28
C SER A 4 -14.99 61.26 20.35
N ARG A 5 -14.05 61.96 21.00
CA ARG A 5 -12.68 61.47 21.20
C ARG A 5 -12.64 60.33 22.22
N GLU A 6 -13.39 60.45 23.32
CA GLU A 6 -13.48 59.42 24.37
C GLU A 6 -14.09 58.11 23.87
N LYS A 7 -15.09 58.17 22.99
CA LYS A 7 -15.64 56.96 22.33
C LYS A 7 -14.62 56.29 21.41
N LYS A 8 -13.83 57.07 20.66
CA LYS A 8 -12.78 56.52 19.78
C LYS A 8 -11.65 55.86 20.57
N THR A 9 -11.15 56.48 21.64
CA THR A 9 -10.09 55.88 22.47
C THR A 9 -10.56 54.60 23.17
N ARG A 10 -11.81 54.57 23.65
CA ARG A 10 -12.41 53.35 24.22
C ARG A 10 -12.53 52.22 23.20
N ASN A 11 -12.99 52.50 21.97
CA ASN A 11 -13.06 51.49 20.91
C ASN A 11 -11.69 50.92 20.56
N VAL A 12 -10.66 51.77 20.39
CA VAL A 12 -9.29 51.33 20.11
C VAL A 12 -8.73 50.46 21.24
N PHE A 13 -9.06 50.76 22.50
CA PHE A 13 -8.64 49.92 23.63
C PHE A 13 -9.33 48.55 23.64
N THR A 14 -10.63 48.48 23.33
CA THR A 14 -11.35 47.19 23.23
C THR A 14 -10.89 46.36 22.04
N GLU A 15 -10.59 46.99 20.91
CA GLU A 15 -10.08 46.33 19.70
C GLU A 15 -8.65 45.80 19.93
N LYS A 16 -7.79 46.61 20.57
CA LYS A 16 -6.46 46.16 21.02
C LYS A 16 -6.56 44.95 21.95
N ALA A 17 -7.43 44.98 22.95
CA ALA A 17 -7.58 43.87 23.90
C ALA A 17 -8.08 42.58 23.21
N ALA A 18 -8.98 42.71 22.23
CA ALA A 18 -9.44 41.57 21.42
C ALA A 18 -8.30 40.97 20.57
N LEU A 19 -7.48 41.81 19.94
CA LEU A 19 -6.31 41.36 19.17
C LEU A 19 -5.23 40.71 20.06
N GLU A 20 -4.97 41.26 21.25
CA GLU A 20 -4.06 40.64 22.23
C GLU A 20 -4.56 39.26 22.68
N GLN A 21 -5.88 39.09 22.86
CA GLN A 21 -6.49 37.80 23.18
C GLN A 21 -6.43 36.81 22.00
N GLU A 22 -6.61 37.29 20.77
CA GLU A 22 -6.49 36.45 19.56
C GLU A 22 -5.04 35.99 19.33
N ILE A 23 -4.06 36.87 19.52
CA ILE A 23 -2.63 36.52 19.45
C ILE A 23 -2.29 35.44 20.48
N ALA A 24 -2.73 35.59 21.74
CA ALA A 24 -2.51 34.58 22.77
C ALA A 24 -3.17 33.23 22.43
N ALA A 25 -4.39 33.24 21.86
CA ALA A 25 -5.08 32.04 21.43
C ALA A 25 -4.41 31.35 20.23
N LEU A 26 -3.82 32.12 19.31
CA LEU A 26 -3.04 31.60 18.18
C LEU A 26 -1.70 31.02 18.62
N GLN A 27 -1.01 31.66 19.59
CA GLN A 27 0.22 31.15 20.18
C GLN A 27 -0.02 29.81 20.89
N ALA A 28 -1.05 29.71 21.73
CA ALA A 28 -1.41 28.45 22.38
C ALA A 28 -1.72 27.31 21.39
N LYS A 29 -2.43 27.60 20.29
CA LYS A 29 -2.67 26.62 19.21
C LYS A 29 -1.40 26.21 18.47
N LEU A 30 -0.47 27.15 18.27
CA LEU A 30 0.81 26.86 17.61
C LEU A 30 1.68 25.95 18.50
N GLU A 31 1.73 26.20 19.81
CA GLU A 31 2.42 25.35 20.79
C GLU A 31 1.79 23.95 20.87
N GLU A 32 0.45 23.86 20.89
CA GLU A 32 -0.29 22.59 20.84
C GLU A 32 0.02 21.78 19.56
N GLN A 33 0.08 22.43 18.40
CA GLN A 33 0.46 21.80 17.14
C GLN A 33 1.94 21.39 17.12
N ALA A 34 2.83 22.19 17.69
CA ALA A 34 4.25 21.87 17.79
C ALA A 34 4.49 20.64 18.68
N ALA A 35 3.78 20.53 19.81
CA ALA A 35 3.82 19.35 20.68
C ALA A 35 3.32 18.09 19.95
N LYS A 36 2.16 18.16 19.30
CA LYS A 36 1.60 17.06 18.48
C LYS A 36 2.55 16.60 17.37
N LEU A 37 3.26 17.52 16.73
CA LEU A 37 4.27 17.20 15.72
C LEU A 37 5.53 16.55 16.32
N ALA A 38 5.93 16.93 17.54
CA ALA A 38 7.06 16.31 18.23
C ALA A 38 6.75 14.87 18.66
N ASP A 39 5.56 14.63 19.20
CA ASP A 39 5.14 13.28 19.59
C ASP A 39 4.95 12.36 18.38
N CYS A 40 4.29 12.83 17.31
CA CYS A 40 4.17 12.09 16.04
C CYS A 40 5.54 11.74 15.42
N ARG A 41 6.54 12.63 15.52
CA ARG A 41 7.92 12.31 15.09
C ARG A 41 8.53 11.20 15.91
N ARG A 42 8.37 11.23 17.25
CA ARG A 42 8.86 10.17 18.14
C ARG A 42 8.22 8.82 17.81
N GLU A 43 6.90 8.78 17.60
CA GLU A 43 6.17 7.56 17.21
C GLU A 43 6.69 6.98 15.88
N ILE A 44 7.00 7.84 14.89
CA ILE A 44 7.58 7.42 13.60
C ILE A 44 9.00 6.87 13.79
N GLU A 45 9.84 7.53 14.59
CA GLU A 45 11.21 7.07 14.90
C GLU A 45 11.20 5.71 15.60
N ASP A 46 10.37 5.54 16.64
CA ASP A 46 10.20 4.28 17.37
C ASP A 46 9.68 3.16 16.45
N ALA A 47 8.72 3.44 15.57
CA ALA A 47 8.20 2.50 14.60
C ALA A 47 9.25 2.08 13.55
N ILE A 48 10.13 3.00 13.12
CA ILE A 48 11.25 2.68 12.23
C ILE A 48 12.25 1.76 12.95
N VAL A 49 12.62 2.06 14.18
CA VAL A 49 13.55 1.23 14.98
C VAL A 49 12.97 -0.17 15.23
N ALA A 50 11.69 -0.27 15.57
CA ALA A 50 11.01 -1.56 15.73
C ALA A 50 11.01 -2.38 14.43
N ARG A 51 10.75 -1.75 13.29
CA ARG A 51 10.73 -2.40 11.98
C ARG A 51 12.11 -2.85 11.50
N ILE A 52 13.18 -2.12 11.85
CA ILE A 52 14.56 -2.55 11.59
C ILE A 52 14.86 -3.83 12.39
N LYS A 53 14.58 -3.84 13.70
CA LYS A 53 14.78 -5.03 14.54
C LYS A 53 14.04 -6.27 14.03
N GLN A 54 12.77 -6.11 13.63
CA GLN A 54 11.97 -7.20 13.03
C GLN A 54 12.57 -7.71 11.71
N ARG A 55 13.18 -6.83 10.91
CA ARG A 55 13.86 -7.23 9.68
C ARG A 55 15.12 -8.03 9.99
N ASP A 56 15.94 -7.55 10.92
CA ASP A 56 17.18 -8.22 11.32
C ASP A 56 16.89 -9.63 11.89
N GLU A 57 15.82 -9.77 12.68
CA GLU A 57 15.32 -11.05 13.19
C GLU A 57 14.83 -11.98 12.06
N LEU A 58 14.08 -11.48 11.08
CA LEU A 58 13.67 -12.25 9.90
C LEU A 58 14.85 -12.70 9.04
N ASP A 59 15.86 -11.84 8.87
CA ASP A 59 17.05 -12.17 8.08
C ASP A 59 17.96 -13.18 8.81
N ALA A 60 18.01 -13.15 10.15
CA ALA A 60 18.64 -14.19 10.97
C ALA A 60 17.90 -15.54 10.87
N LEU A 61 16.57 -15.55 11.01
CA LEU A 61 15.74 -16.78 10.86
C LEU A 61 15.83 -17.37 9.45
N ARG A 62 15.95 -16.53 8.41
CA ARG A 62 16.20 -16.98 7.03
C ARG A 62 17.54 -17.68 6.89
N GLU A 63 18.59 -17.14 7.50
CA GLU A 63 19.91 -17.76 7.48
C GLU A 63 19.93 -19.08 8.25
N GLU A 64 19.31 -19.14 9.44
CA GLU A 64 19.11 -20.39 10.16
C GLU A 64 18.35 -21.43 9.32
N ASN A 65 17.26 -21.03 8.65
CA ASN A 65 16.51 -21.93 7.77
C ASN A 65 17.37 -22.42 6.59
N ARG A 66 18.23 -21.58 5.98
CA ARG A 66 19.21 -22.00 4.98
C ARG A 66 20.20 -23.02 5.53
N GLN A 67 20.71 -22.82 6.73
CA GLN A 67 21.65 -23.75 7.39
C GLN A 67 20.98 -25.08 7.76
N LEU A 68 19.76 -25.04 8.29
CA LEU A 68 18.98 -26.24 8.58
C LEU A 68 18.64 -27.04 7.32
N ARG A 69 18.26 -26.39 6.22
CA ARG A 69 18.07 -27.07 4.92
C ARG A 69 19.35 -27.73 4.41
N LYS A 70 20.49 -27.02 4.47
CA LYS A 70 21.81 -27.61 4.12
C LYS A 70 22.17 -28.81 4.99
N ARG A 71 21.88 -28.76 6.29
CA ARG A 71 22.09 -29.89 7.22
C ARG A 71 21.14 -31.05 6.92
N LEU A 72 19.86 -30.79 6.64
CA LEU A 72 18.88 -31.81 6.32
C LEU A 72 19.30 -32.59 5.07
N ALA A 73 19.76 -31.89 4.02
CA ALA A 73 20.30 -32.49 2.80
C ALA A 73 21.57 -33.35 2.99
N MET A 74 22.24 -33.31 4.16
CA MET A 74 23.33 -34.24 4.50
C MET A 74 22.82 -35.55 5.11
N TYR A 75 21.58 -35.59 5.59
CA TYR A 75 20.95 -36.76 6.22
C TYR A 75 19.82 -37.35 5.36
N GLU A 76 19.34 -36.60 4.37
CA GLU A 76 18.43 -37.10 3.33
C GLU A 76 19.26 -37.95 2.34
N PRO A 77 19.01 -39.27 2.24
CA PRO A 77 19.73 -40.11 1.29
C PRO A 77 19.37 -39.71 -0.15
N PRO A 78 20.27 -39.90 -1.13
CA PRO A 78 19.93 -39.70 -2.54
C PRO A 78 18.73 -40.60 -2.88
N ALA A 79 17.70 -40.01 -3.47
CA ALA A 79 16.41 -40.67 -3.74
C ALA A 79 16.45 -41.62 -4.96
N ASP A 80 17.52 -42.42 -5.07
CA ASP A 80 17.65 -43.49 -6.06
C ASP A 80 17.11 -44.80 -5.49
N SER A 81 15.77 -44.99 -5.52
CA SER A 81 15.12 -46.31 -5.71
C SER A 81 13.57 -46.35 -5.52
N ALA A 82 12.79 -45.51 -6.22
CA ALA A 82 11.39 -45.87 -6.59
C ALA A 82 10.72 -44.89 -7.59
N GLY A 83 10.88 -45.11 -8.90
CA GLY A 83 10.24 -44.31 -9.96
C GLY A 83 10.93 -42.95 -10.19
N VAL A 84 11.07 -42.44 -11.41
CA VAL A 84 10.26 -42.66 -12.62
C VAL A 84 11.16 -42.82 -13.86
N HIS A 85 10.72 -43.60 -14.84
CA HIS A 85 11.40 -43.73 -16.14
C HIS A 85 11.23 -42.49 -17.05
N ALA A 86 12.32 -42.13 -17.75
CA ALA A 86 12.41 -41.29 -18.95
C ALA A 86 12.11 -39.77 -18.80
N GLY A 87 13.03 -38.88 -19.19
CA GLY A 87 14.39 -39.11 -19.72
C GLY A 87 15.21 -37.84 -20.00
N ASP A 88 16.50 -38.07 -20.30
CA ASP A 88 17.47 -37.22 -21.00
C ASP A 88 17.93 -35.88 -20.38
N GLU A 89 18.75 -36.00 -19.32
CA GLU A 89 20.20 -35.66 -19.26
C GLU A 89 20.94 -35.05 -20.52
N PRO A 90 22.15 -34.42 -20.40
CA PRO A 90 22.54 -33.30 -19.53
C PRO A 90 23.35 -32.16 -20.29
N PRO A 91 24.63 -31.77 -20.04
CA PRO A 91 24.98 -30.44 -19.51
C PRO A 91 26.13 -29.68 -20.27
N ALA A 92 26.73 -28.69 -19.59
CA ALA A 92 28.02 -28.01 -19.87
C ALA A 92 28.04 -26.92 -20.96
N GLN A 93 28.92 -25.90 -20.97
CA GLN A 93 29.85 -25.29 -19.98
C GLN A 93 30.24 -23.87 -20.49
N ASP A 94 30.94 -23.09 -19.65
CA ASP A 94 31.79 -21.91 -19.95
C ASP A 94 31.35 -20.50 -19.52
N GLU A 95 32.15 -19.97 -18.58
CA GLU A 95 32.37 -18.56 -18.20
C GLU A 95 33.81 -18.16 -18.66
N PRO A 96 34.29 -16.90 -18.53
CA PRO A 96 33.65 -15.57 -18.52
C PRO A 96 34.38 -14.68 -19.59
N PRO A 97 34.90 -13.44 -19.38
CA PRO A 97 34.47 -12.27 -18.59
C PRO A 97 34.40 -10.92 -19.38
N ALA A 98 33.74 -9.91 -18.79
CA ALA A 98 34.03 -8.45 -18.87
C ALA A 98 34.02 -7.73 -20.26
N ASP A 99 33.47 -6.51 -20.44
CA ASP A 99 32.94 -5.49 -19.52
C ASP A 99 31.94 -4.56 -20.28
N ALA A 100 31.34 -3.59 -19.58
CA ALA A 100 30.66 -2.39 -20.08
C ALA A 100 29.16 -2.45 -20.50
N ALA A 101 28.33 -2.24 -19.48
CA ALA A 101 27.20 -1.30 -19.44
C ALA A 101 25.85 -1.64 -20.16
N GLY A 102 24.88 -2.11 -19.36
CA GLY A 102 23.46 -2.09 -19.75
C GLY A 102 22.57 -3.07 -18.98
N VAL A 103 22.50 -2.95 -17.64
CA VAL A 103 21.92 -3.94 -16.71
C VAL A 103 20.55 -4.53 -17.17
N PRO A 104 20.48 -5.82 -17.53
CA PRO A 104 19.24 -6.58 -17.59
C PRO A 104 18.93 -7.15 -16.21
N VAL A 105 17.72 -6.90 -15.70
CA VAL A 105 17.24 -7.48 -14.44
C VAL A 105 16.48 -8.78 -14.78
N GLU A 106 17.19 -9.90 -14.69
CA GLU A 106 16.56 -11.23 -14.58
C GLU A 106 17.19 -11.98 -13.40
N ASP A 107 16.53 -11.87 -12.24
CA ASP A 107 16.38 -13.02 -11.35
C ASP A 107 14.96 -12.95 -10.79
N SER A 108 14.17 -13.98 -11.05
CA SER A 108 12.72 -13.98 -10.84
C SER A 108 12.41 -14.53 -9.45
N PRO A 109 12.00 -13.70 -8.48
CA PRO A 109 11.64 -14.20 -7.17
C PRO A 109 10.27 -14.87 -7.31
N ALA A 110 10.21 -16.19 -7.17
CA ALA A 110 8.95 -16.90 -7.06
C ALA A 110 8.12 -16.26 -5.94
N GLU A 111 6.97 -15.69 -6.28
CA GLU A 111 6.06 -15.08 -5.31
C GLU A 111 5.65 -16.12 -4.26
N PRO A 112 5.37 -15.72 -3.00
CA PRO A 112 4.76 -16.63 -2.05
C PRO A 112 3.44 -17.11 -2.64
N ALA A 113 3.36 -18.41 -2.93
CA ALA A 113 2.16 -19.01 -3.51
C ALA A 113 0.95 -18.64 -2.65
N ARG A 114 -0.03 -17.97 -3.27
CA ARG A 114 -1.30 -17.62 -2.61
C ARG A 114 -1.86 -18.85 -1.94
N THR A 115 -2.19 -18.71 -0.66
CA THR A 115 -2.95 -19.72 0.08
C THR A 115 -4.24 -19.99 -0.68
N ARG A 116 -4.62 -21.27 -0.77
CA ARG A 116 -5.78 -21.73 -1.56
C ARG A 116 -7.06 -20.95 -1.23
N GLU A 117 -7.25 -20.60 0.03
CA GLU A 117 -8.35 -19.79 0.55
C GLU A 117 -8.36 -18.34 0.01
N GLU A 118 -7.19 -17.72 -0.17
CA GLU A 118 -7.08 -16.39 -0.80
C GLU A 118 -7.44 -16.46 -2.29
N GLN A 119 -7.02 -17.52 -2.98
CA GLN A 119 -7.33 -17.70 -4.40
C GLN A 119 -8.84 -17.96 -4.58
N GLU A 120 -9.43 -18.84 -3.77
CA GLU A 120 -10.88 -19.10 -3.78
C GLU A 120 -11.70 -17.83 -3.45
N PHE A 121 -11.21 -16.93 -2.60
CA PHE A 121 -11.80 -15.59 -2.42
C PHE A 121 -11.72 -14.74 -3.70
N PHE A 122 -10.52 -14.57 -4.27
CA PHE A 122 -10.32 -13.75 -5.47
C PHE A 122 -11.10 -14.29 -6.69
N ASP A 123 -11.39 -15.58 -6.73
CA ASP A 123 -12.17 -16.22 -7.79
C ASP A 123 -13.69 -16.14 -7.54
N SER A 124 -14.13 -16.02 -6.27
CA SER A 124 -15.55 -15.97 -5.89
C SER A 124 -16.18 -14.57 -5.95
N PHE A 125 -15.40 -13.50 -5.74
CA PHE A 125 -15.91 -12.14 -5.62
C PHE A 125 -15.64 -11.26 -6.85
N ARG A 126 -16.61 -10.44 -7.22
CA ARG A 126 -16.52 -9.49 -8.34
C ARG A 126 -15.86 -8.20 -7.90
N ILE A 127 -14.53 -8.19 -7.94
CA ILE A 127 -13.71 -7.06 -7.50
C ILE A 127 -13.42 -6.12 -8.67
N TYR A 128 -13.89 -4.87 -8.58
CA TYR A 128 -13.62 -3.82 -9.55
C TYR A 128 -12.61 -2.80 -9.02
N VAL A 129 -11.64 -2.43 -9.84
CA VAL A 129 -10.61 -1.44 -9.51
C VAL A 129 -10.82 -0.20 -10.36
N VAL A 130 -11.11 0.94 -9.74
CA VAL A 130 -11.26 2.24 -10.39
C VAL A 130 -9.98 3.05 -10.23
N GLY A 131 -9.34 3.33 -11.38
CA GLY A 131 -8.13 4.13 -11.45
C GLY A 131 -6.82 3.35 -11.27
N GLY A 132 -5.74 4.12 -11.15
CA GLY A 132 -4.36 3.64 -11.28
C GLY A 132 -3.81 3.92 -12.68
N THR A 133 -2.48 4.03 -12.80
CA THR A 133 -1.85 4.22 -14.12
C THR A 133 -1.92 2.93 -14.94
N GLU A 134 -1.94 3.02 -16.27
CA GLU A 134 -2.02 1.84 -17.15
C GLU A 134 -0.90 0.82 -16.87
N LYS A 135 0.32 1.30 -16.57
CA LYS A 135 1.46 0.44 -16.14
C LYS A 135 1.21 -0.27 -14.82
N TRP A 136 0.51 0.38 -13.88
CA TRP A 136 0.14 -0.23 -12.60
C TRP A 136 -1.00 -1.23 -12.78
N GLN A 137 -2.01 -0.92 -13.61
CA GLN A 137 -3.14 -1.80 -13.89
C GLN A 137 -2.68 -3.10 -14.59
N LYS A 138 -1.73 -3.04 -15.52
CA LYS A 138 -1.16 -4.25 -16.15
C LYS A 138 -0.48 -5.16 -15.12
N LYS A 139 0.39 -4.62 -14.27
CA LYS A 139 1.00 -5.38 -13.15
C LYS A 139 -0.03 -5.89 -12.14
N ALA A 140 -1.06 -5.10 -11.87
CA ALA A 140 -2.14 -5.51 -10.97
C ALA A 140 -3.01 -6.61 -11.59
N ALA A 141 -3.16 -6.68 -12.91
CA ALA A 141 -3.86 -7.77 -13.60
C ALA A 141 -3.02 -9.05 -13.70
N GLU A 142 -1.69 -8.93 -13.82
CA GLU A 142 -0.76 -10.06 -13.70
C GLU A 142 -0.87 -10.71 -12.31
N VAL A 143 -0.91 -9.90 -11.25
CA VAL A 143 -1.05 -10.40 -9.87
C VAL A 143 -2.51 -10.79 -9.55
N PHE A 144 -3.51 -10.06 -10.03
CA PHE A 144 -4.93 -10.31 -9.73
C PHE A 144 -5.74 -10.51 -11.03
N PRO A 145 -5.66 -11.68 -11.68
CA PRO A 145 -6.28 -11.93 -12.98
C PRO A 145 -7.82 -11.88 -12.96
N THR A 146 -8.43 -12.03 -11.78
CA THR A 146 -9.89 -11.96 -11.59
C THR A 146 -10.41 -10.56 -11.27
N MET A 147 -9.51 -9.57 -11.06
CA MET A 147 -9.93 -8.18 -10.84
C MET A 147 -10.24 -7.47 -12.15
N HIS A 148 -11.31 -6.69 -12.16
CA HIS A 148 -11.74 -5.88 -13.31
C HIS A 148 -11.22 -4.45 -13.20
N PHE A 149 -10.20 -4.12 -13.99
CA PHE A 149 -9.57 -2.79 -13.99
C PHE A 149 -10.32 -1.81 -14.90
N LEU A 150 -11.03 -0.88 -14.26
CA LEU A 150 -11.61 0.30 -14.90
C LEU A 150 -10.55 1.42 -14.86
N GLY A 151 -10.15 1.90 -16.03
CA GLY A 151 -9.04 2.84 -16.22
C GLY A 151 -9.10 4.14 -15.40
N SER A 152 -8.01 4.91 -15.42
CA SER A 152 -7.94 6.27 -14.82
C SER A 152 -8.84 7.31 -15.47
N GLU A 153 -9.69 6.94 -16.42
CA GLU A 153 -10.49 7.88 -17.20
C GLU A 153 -11.68 8.46 -16.41
N LYS A 154 -12.10 9.66 -16.82
CA LYS A 154 -13.24 10.38 -16.21
C LYS A 154 -14.60 9.70 -16.44
N ASN A 155 -14.64 8.70 -17.34
CA ASN A 155 -15.82 8.02 -17.86
C ASN A 155 -15.66 6.48 -17.81
N PHE A 156 -15.24 5.93 -16.67
CA PHE A 156 -15.36 4.49 -16.42
C PHE A 156 -16.83 4.03 -16.53
N ASP A 157 -17.05 2.78 -16.96
CA ASP A 157 -18.40 2.23 -17.06
C ASP A 157 -19.00 2.03 -15.65
N ARG A 158 -20.09 2.74 -15.40
CA ARG A 158 -20.85 2.66 -14.14
C ARG A 158 -21.71 1.41 -14.07
N SER A 159 -22.06 0.85 -15.22
CA SER A 159 -22.88 -0.37 -15.35
C SER A 159 -22.12 -1.59 -14.86
N ALA A 160 -20.81 -1.64 -15.13
CA ALA A 160 -19.89 -2.65 -14.61
C ALA A 160 -19.83 -2.65 -13.07
N LEU A 161 -19.80 -1.46 -12.44
CA LEU A 161 -19.78 -1.33 -10.97
C LEU A 161 -21.10 -1.78 -10.29
N ALA A 162 -22.22 -1.80 -11.01
CA ALA A 162 -23.51 -2.17 -10.44
C ALA A 162 -23.62 -3.64 -9.99
N GLN A 163 -22.71 -4.50 -10.45
CA GLN A 163 -22.59 -5.91 -10.05
C GLN A 163 -21.30 -6.22 -9.28
N ALA A 164 -20.64 -5.19 -8.74
CA ALA A 164 -19.44 -5.36 -7.92
C ALA A 164 -19.80 -5.81 -6.49
N ASP A 165 -19.02 -6.75 -5.94
CA ASP A 165 -19.04 -7.08 -4.52
C ASP A 165 -18.03 -6.21 -3.75
N TYR A 166 -16.90 -5.89 -4.40
CA TYR A 166 -15.87 -4.99 -3.88
C TYR A 166 -15.48 -3.95 -4.92
N VAL A 167 -15.35 -2.69 -4.50
CA VAL A 167 -14.90 -1.58 -5.36
C VAL A 167 -13.68 -0.92 -4.74
N ILE A 168 -12.53 -1.13 -5.36
CA ILE A 168 -11.24 -0.53 -5.00
C ILE A 168 -11.11 0.80 -5.75
N ILE A 169 -10.79 1.89 -5.05
CA ILE A 169 -10.60 3.22 -5.66
C ILE A 169 -9.17 3.68 -5.39
N ASN A 170 -8.33 3.80 -6.43
CA ASN A 170 -6.96 4.31 -6.30
C ASN A 170 -6.94 5.86 -6.38
N THR A 171 -6.97 6.49 -5.21
CA THR A 171 -7.10 7.95 -5.06
C THR A 171 -5.90 8.77 -5.54
N ASN A 172 -4.76 8.14 -5.85
CA ASN A 172 -3.63 8.83 -6.49
C ASN A 172 -3.92 9.20 -7.95
N ALA A 173 -4.83 8.48 -8.60
CA ALA A 173 -5.08 8.57 -10.03
C ALA A 173 -6.48 9.14 -10.37
N VAL A 174 -7.39 9.22 -9.39
CA VAL A 174 -8.75 9.72 -9.60
C VAL A 174 -9.02 11.00 -8.80
N SER A 175 -9.76 11.93 -9.40
CA SER A 175 -10.23 13.13 -8.69
C SER A 175 -11.37 12.79 -7.73
N HIS A 176 -11.62 13.66 -6.75
CA HIS A 176 -12.76 13.56 -5.83
C HIS A 176 -14.11 13.36 -6.57
N ALA A 177 -14.29 13.99 -7.73
CA ALA A 177 -15.48 13.83 -8.55
C ALA A 177 -15.60 12.43 -9.18
N CYS A 178 -14.49 11.75 -9.46
CA CYS A 178 -14.49 10.34 -9.88
C CYS A 178 -14.72 9.40 -8.69
N THR A 179 -14.12 9.66 -7.52
CA THR A 179 -14.36 8.91 -6.28
C THR A 179 -15.84 8.87 -5.93
N GLU A 180 -16.50 10.03 -5.91
CA GLU A 180 -17.94 10.10 -5.60
C GLU A 180 -18.81 9.44 -6.70
N LYS A 181 -18.42 9.53 -7.98
CA LYS A 181 -19.11 8.79 -9.04
C LYS A 181 -19.00 7.27 -8.85
N ALA A 182 -17.83 6.76 -8.47
CA ALA A 182 -17.63 5.33 -8.24
C ALA A 182 -18.44 4.87 -7.02
N LYS A 183 -18.43 5.66 -5.94
CA LYS A 183 -19.24 5.44 -4.72
C LYS A 183 -20.74 5.35 -5.00
N ASN A 184 -21.25 6.22 -5.87
CA ASN A 184 -22.67 6.25 -6.23
C ASN A 184 -23.06 5.24 -7.33
N ALA A 185 -22.08 4.65 -8.03
CA ALA A 185 -22.30 3.60 -9.03
C ALA A 185 -22.21 2.18 -8.45
N ALA A 186 -21.46 2.01 -7.36
CA ALA A 186 -21.41 0.77 -6.60
C ALA A 186 -22.77 0.47 -5.92
N PRO A 187 -23.23 -0.79 -5.85
CA PRO A 187 -24.42 -1.13 -5.09
C PRO A 187 -24.18 -0.92 -3.59
N LYS A 188 -25.25 -0.70 -2.81
CA LYS A 188 -25.14 -0.49 -1.35
C LYS A 188 -24.60 -1.69 -0.57
N SER A 189 -24.58 -2.87 -1.20
CA SER A 189 -23.99 -4.10 -0.69
C SER A 189 -22.49 -4.23 -0.98
N ALA A 190 -21.92 -3.38 -1.84
CA ALA A 190 -20.51 -3.45 -2.18
C ALA A 190 -19.62 -2.81 -1.11
N SER A 191 -18.53 -3.49 -0.78
CA SER A 191 -17.49 -2.96 0.10
C SER A 191 -16.55 -2.03 -0.69
N ILE A 192 -16.49 -0.75 -0.28
CA ILE A 192 -15.72 0.28 -0.99
C ILE A 192 -14.37 0.51 -0.30
N ILE A 193 -13.28 0.16 -0.97
CA ILE A 193 -11.92 0.19 -0.44
C ILE A 193 -11.13 1.31 -1.12
N MET A 194 -10.90 2.40 -0.40
CA MET A 194 -10.05 3.49 -0.89
C MET A 194 -8.57 3.17 -0.62
N THR A 195 -7.72 3.29 -1.63
CA THR A 195 -6.25 3.15 -1.52
C THR A 195 -5.54 4.34 -2.15
N SER A 196 -4.47 4.81 -1.52
CA SER A 196 -3.51 5.77 -2.06
C SER A 196 -2.13 5.12 -2.25
N ASN A 197 -2.06 3.79 -2.28
CA ASN A 197 -0.81 3.06 -2.39
C ASN A 197 -0.80 2.20 -3.66
N ASN A 198 0.27 2.33 -4.45
CA ASN A 198 0.50 1.55 -5.66
C ASN A 198 1.21 0.21 -5.40
N ASN A 199 1.60 -0.08 -4.14
CA ASN A 199 2.16 -1.37 -3.77
C ASN A 199 1.07 -2.46 -3.69
N LEU A 200 1.17 -3.47 -4.55
CA LEU A 200 0.17 -4.52 -4.72
C LEU A 200 0.03 -5.42 -3.48
N HIS A 201 1.12 -5.71 -2.76
CA HIS A 201 1.05 -6.51 -1.53
C HIS A 201 0.30 -5.80 -0.39
N LEU A 202 0.39 -4.46 -0.33
CA LEU A 202 -0.39 -3.68 0.64
C LEU A 202 -1.87 -3.58 0.24
N LEU A 203 -2.18 -3.62 -1.06
CA LEU A 203 -3.56 -3.77 -1.53
C LEU A 203 -4.11 -5.16 -1.18
N GLN A 204 -3.35 -6.24 -1.42
CA GLN A 204 -3.72 -7.61 -1.05
C GLN A 204 -4.01 -7.74 0.44
N ARG A 205 -3.09 -7.29 1.31
CA ARG A 205 -3.31 -7.33 2.76
C ARG A 205 -4.57 -6.56 3.16
N LYS A 206 -4.79 -5.36 2.60
CA LYS A 206 -5.96 -4.54 2.93
C LYS A 206 -7.27 -5.21 2.48
N LEU A 207 -7.27 -5.92 1.35
CA LEU A 207 -8.40 -6.72 0.88
C LEU A 207 -8.70 -7.88 1.83
N LEU A 208 -7.67 -8.61 2.28
CA LEU A 208 -7.82 -9.71 3.24
C LEU A 208 -8.28 -9.21 4.62
N GLU A 209 -7.80 -8.04 5.07
CA GLU A 209 -8.28 -7.37 6.29
C GLU A 209 -9.76 -6.94 6.21
N THR A 210 -10.34 -6.78 5.01
CA THR A 210 -11.77 -6.45 4.84
C THR A 210 -12.70 -7.67 4.77
N ILE A 211 -12.19 -8.86 5.11
CA ILE A 211 -12.94 -10.12 5.19
C ILE A 211 -13.31 -10.46 6.65
N GLN A 212 -12.69 -9.81 7.64
CA GLN A 212 -12.95 -9.98 9.09
C GLN A 212 -14.10 -9.10 9.59
#